data_AF-A0A6P7HAP0-F1
#
_entry.id   AF-A0A6P7HAP0-F1
#
_cell.length_a   1.000
_cell.length_b   1.000
_cell.length_c   1.000
_cell.angle_alpha   90.00
_cell.angle_beta   90.00
_cell.angle_gamma   90.00
#
_symmetry.space_group_name_H-M   'P 1'
#
loop_
_entity.id
_entity.type
_entity.pdbx_description
1 polymer ?
#
loop_
_entity_poly.entity_id
_entity_poly.type
_entity_poly.pdbx_seq_one_letter_code
_entity_poly.pdbx_strand_id
1 'polypeptide(L)'
;MYLISKLVTRVIPKSQNLLPIVFLSKKPYSNCSVMAPKALIFLASGAEEMEFVISADVLVRGGVDVTIASLTDNQLVKCSRGVQIHSDIAIKDASSKGPFDVIVLPGGLGGTKAMSESKEVGELLKEQESSGRLIAAICAAPLALKAHGIAKGKNLTSYPSVKKDLLDGSEGYQYKEDKVVVDDKLITSRGPGTAFDFGLALVEKLVGKEKAKEVANGMLVSW
;
A
#
# COMPACT_ATOMS: atom_id res chain seq x y z
N MET A 1 -64.37 44.33 10.94
CA MET A 1 -64.94 44.21 9.57
C MET A 1 -64.75 42.75 9.11
N TYR A 2 -65.67 42.08 8.39
CA TYR A 2 -66.20 42.37 7.03
C TYR A 2 -65.06 42.46 5.99
N LEU A 3 -65.06 41.81 4.81
CA LEU A 3 -65.89 40.76 4.16
C LEU A 3 -64.98 40.16 3.02
N ILE A 4 -65.23 39.14 2.16
CA ILE A 4 -66.41 38.39 1.64
C ILE A 4 -65.99 36.94 1.27
N SER A 5 -66.96 36.02 1.13
CA SER A 5 -66.79 34.63 0.65
C SER A 5 -66.61 34.50 -0.88
N LYS A 6 -66.03 33.37 -1.34
CA LYS A 6 -66.45 32.71 -2.59
C LYS A 6 -66.19 31.19 -2.60
N LEU A 7 -67.25 30.40 -2.72
CA LEU A 7 -67.18 28.97 -3.09
C LEU A 7 -67.06 28.83 -4.62
N VAL A 8 -66.29 27.84 -5.08
CA VAL A 8 -66.66 27.00 -6.24
C VAL A 8 -66.26 25.56 -5.93
N THR A 9 -67.13 24.60 -6.24
CA THR A 9 -66.88 23.16 -6.06
C THR A 9 -66.43 22.50 -7.36
N ARG A 10 -65.62 21.42 -7.30
CA ARG A 10 -66.00 20.08 -7.83
C ARG A 10 -64.91 18.99 -7.79
N VAL A 11 -65.43 17.75 -7.71
CA VAL A 11 -64.90 16.46 -8.16
C VAL A 11 -63.61 15.92 -7.51
N ILE A 12 -63.77 14.79 -6.82
CA ILE A 12 -62.70 13.85 -6.44
C ILE A 12 -62.70 12.71 -7.48
N PRO A 13 -61.61 12.45 -8.22
CA PRO A 13 -61.42 11.20 -8.95
C PRO A 13 -61.11 10.04 -7.97
N LYS A 14 -61.67 8.85 -8.22
CA LYS A 14 -61.35 7.65 -7.44
C LYS A 14 -60.02 7.01 -7.88
N SER A 15 -59.43 6.25 -6.96
CA SER A 15 -58.49 5.14 -7.17
C SER A 15 -57.22 5.39 -8.01
N GLN A 16 -56.09 5.40 -7.30
CA GLN A 16 -54.85 4.78 -7.80
C GLN A 16 -54.39 3.72 -6.79
N ASN A 17 -53.75 2.66 -7.28
CA ASN A 17 -53.41 1.49 -6.46
C ASN A 17 -52.21 1.78 -5.55
N LEU A 18 -52.40 1.66 -4.24
CA LEU A 18 -51.30 1.64 -3.28
C LEU A 18 -50.67 0.25 -3.24
N LEU A 19 -49.48 0.12 -3.83
CA LEU A 19 -48.59 -1.02 -3.55
C LEU A 19 -48.10 -0.95 -2.08
N PRO A 20 -47.92 -2.08 -1.40
CA PRO A 20 -47.45 -2.09 -0.02
C PRO A 20 -46.00 -1.61 0.06
N ILE A 21 -45.75 -0.52 0.77
CA ILE A 21 -44.40 -0.04 1.07
C ILE A 21 -43.76 -0.98 2.07
N VAL A 22 -42.91 -1.91 1.59
CA VAL A 22 -42.13 -2.81 2.44
C VAL A 22 -41.05 -1.98 3.14
N PHE A 23 -41.30 -1.63 4.41
CA PHE A 23 -40.27 -1.06 5.28
C PHE A 23 -39.20 -2.11 5.61
N LEU A 24 -38.19 -2.21 4.74
CA LEU A 24 -36.95 -2.90 5.05
C LEU A 24 -36.24 -2.19 6.21
N SER A 25 -36.43 -2.73 7.41
CA SER A 25 -35.72 -2.29 8.61
C SER A 25 -34.22 -2.45 8.39
N LYS A 26 -33.52 -1.32 8.19
CA LYS A 26 -32.06 -1.29 8.19
C LYS A 26 -31.60 -1.66 9.60
N LYS A 27 -31.03 -2.86 9.76
CA LYS A 27 -30.24 -3.18 10.96
C LYS A 27 -29.21 -2.05 11.16
N PRO A 28 -29.00 -1.55 12.39
CA PRO A 28 -27.91 -0.63 12.65
C PRO A 28 -26.60 -1.37 12.35
N TYR A 29 -25.87 -0.90 11.35
CA TYR A 29 -24.46 -1.27 11.22
C TYR A 29 -23.72 -0.64 12.39
N SER A 30 -23.16 -1.46 13.26
CA SER A 30 -22.25 -0.99 14.30
C SER A 30 -21.03 -0.37 13.61
N ASN A 31 -20.92 0.96 13.62
CA ASN A 31 -19.72 1.68 13.19
C ASN A 31 -18.59 1.44 14.20
N CYS A 32 -18.04 0.22 14.19
CA CYS A 32 -16.68 -0.01 14.65
C CYS A 32 -15.76 0.65 13.63
N SER A 33 -15.21 1.81 13.96
CA SER A 33 -14.25 2.51 13.11
C SER A 33 -12.93 1.73 13.11
N VAL A 34 -12.83 0.73 12.23
CA VAL A 34 -11.56 0.07 11.93
C VAL A 34 -10.60 1.15 11.47
N MET A 35 -9.51 1.34 12.22
CA MET A 35 -8.50 2.33 11.84
C MET A 35 -7.84 1.90 10.53
N ALA A 36 -7.52 2.87 9.66
CA ALA A 36 -6.81 2.61 8.42
C ALA A 36 -5.47 1.90 8.73
N PRO A 37 -5.12 0.80 8.02
CA PRO A 37 -3.80 0.20 8.14
C PRO A 37 -2.72 1.22 7.76
N LYS A 38 -1.54 1.10 8.38
CA LYS A 38 -0.42 2.04 8.18
C LYS A 38 0.71 1.45 7.34
N ALA A 39 1.25 2.25 6.43
CA ALA A 39 2.39 1.90 5.60
C ALA A 39 3.52 2.92 5.75
N LEU A 40 4.73 2.43 6.04
CA LEU A 40 5.97 3.21 5.89
C LEU A 40 6.58 2.90 4.53
N ILE A 41 6.85 3.91 3.71
CA ILE A 41 7.55 3.75 2.43
C ILE A 41 8.88 4.50 2.50
N PHE A 42 9.99 3.78 2.32
CA PHE A 42 11.31 4.41 2.26
C PHE A 42 11.52 5.13 0.93
N LEU A 43 12.05 6.35 0.99
CA LEU A 43 12.44 7.16 -0.15
C LEU A 43 13.93 7.49 -0.04
N ALA A 44 14.70 7.14 -1.07
CA ALA A 44 16.15 7.26 -1.06
C ALA A 44 16.68 7.80 -2.40
N SER A 45 17.82 8.48 -2.36
CA SER A 45 18.44 9.05 -3.56
C SER A 45 18.77 7.94 -4.57
N GLY A 46 18.24 8.04 -5.78
CA GLY A 46 18.35 6.99 -6.80
C GLY A 46 17.44 5.78 -6.59
N ALA A 47 16.37 5.89 -5.80
CA ALA A 47 15.24 4.96 -5.81
C ALA A 47 14.47 5.03 -7.14
N GLU A 48 13.77 3.95 -7.50
CA GLU A 48 12.90 3.89 -8.70
C GLU A 48 11.61 4.69 -8.49
N GLU A 49 11.45 5.79 -9.22
CA GLU A 49 10.29 6.68 -9.08
C GLU A 49 8.96 6.01 -9.46
N MET A 50 8.91 5.09 -10.43
CA MET A 50 7.66 4.41 -10.78
C MET A 50 7.27 3.39 -9.71
N GLU A 51 8.23 2.60 -9.23
CA GLU A 51 7.98 1.60 -8.17
C GLU A 51 7.54 2.28 -6.87
N PHE A 52 8.15 3.41 -6.52
CA PHE A 52 7.75 4.21 -5.36
C PHE A 52 6.34 4.82 -5.55
N VAL A 53 6.10 5.58 -6.61
CA VAL A 53 4.84 6.33 -6.78
C VAL A 53 3.66 5.38 -6.94
N ILE A 54 3.81 4.29 -7.71
CA ILE A 54 2.73 3.29 -7.88
C ILE A 54 2.43 2.60 -6.55
N SER A 55 3.45 2.22 -5.77
CA SER A 55 3.21 1.61 -4.45
C SER A 55 2.46 2.56 -3.51
N ALA A 56 2.84 3.84 -3.47
CA ALA A 56 2.18 4.85 -2.63
C ALA A 56 0.73 5.13 -3.06
N ASP A 57 0.51 5.43 -4.34
CA ASP A 57 -0.81 5.77 -4.89
C ASP A 57 -1.80 4.59 -4.75
N VAL A 58 -1.38 3.36 -5.04
CA VAL A 58 -2.24 2.16 -4.91
C VAL A 58 -2.61 1.90 -3.45
N LEU A 59 -1.69 2.09 -2.51
CA LEU A 59 -1.98 1.96 -1.07
C LEU A 59 -2.97 3.03 -0.58
N VAL A 60 -2.78 4.30 -0.98
CA VAL A 60 -3.73 5.38 -0.65
C VAL A 60 -5.13 5.11 -1.23
N ARG A 61 -5.24 4.63 -2.48
CA ARG A 61 -6.53 4.19 -3.06
C ARG A 61 -7.14 3.01 -2.29
N GLY A 62 -6.31 2.13 -1.74
CA GLY A 62 -6.71 1.05 -0.84
C GLY A 62 -7.34 1.53 0.47
N GLY A 63 -7.10 2.78 0.87
CA GLY A 63 -7.48 3.31 2.19
C GLY A 63 -6.42 3.06 3.27
N VAL A 64 -5.16 2.92 2.87
CA VAL A 64 -4.00 2.78 3.78
C VAL A 64 -3.41 4.16 4.07
N ASP A 65 -3.08 4.41 5.35
CA ASP A 65 -2.39 5.60 5.83
C ASP A 65 -0.89 5.50 5.51
N VAL A 66 -0.45 6.20 4.47
CA VAL A 66 0.92 6.12 3.94
C VAL A 66 1.78 7.24 4.51
N THR A 67 2.94 6.88 5.05
CA THR A 67 4.02 7.80 5.48
C THR A 67 5.26 7.57 4.63
N ILE A 68 5.77 8.62 4.00
CA ILE A 68 6.99 8.62 3.18
C ILE A 68 8.17 9.10 4.05
N ALA A 69 9.19 8.26 4.22
CA ALA A 69 10.39 8.59 5.00
C ALA A 69 11.64 8.71 4.11
N SER A 70 12.24 9.90 4.08
CA SER A 70 13.54 10.12 3.42
C SER A 70 14.66 9.45 4.22
N LEU A 71 15.54 8.71 3.53
CA LEU A 71 16.79 8.20 4.11
C LEU A 71 17.86 9.29 4.35
N THR A 72 17.51 10.57 4.16
CA THR A 72 18.39 11.71 4.41
C THR A 72 17.64 12.81 5.15
N ASP A 73 18.35 13.77 5.75
CA ASP A 73 17.73 14.96 6.36
C ASP A 73 17.06 15.90 5.34
N ASN A 74 17.28 15.69 4.03
CA ASN A 74 16.59 16.43 2.98
C ASN A 74 15.29 15.70 2.60
N GLN A 75 14.15 16.40 2.69
CA GLN A 75 12.86 15.87 2.29
C GLN A 75 12.70 15.82 0.76
N LEU A 76 13.38 16.68 -0.02
CA LEU A 76 13.32 16.68 -1.48
C LEU A 76 14.36 15.71 -2.08
N VAL A 77 13.98 14.45 -2.24
CA VAL A 77 14.83 13.36 -2.71
C VAL A 77 14.81 13.27 -4.24
N LYS A 78 15.96 13.04 -4.87
CA LYS A 78 16.09 12.82 -6.32
C LYS A 78 16.11 11.32 -6.65
N CYS A 79 15.12 10.87 -7.40
CA CYS A 79 14.95 9.50 -7.88
C CYS A 79 15.84 9.19 -9.09
N SER A 80 15.82 7.92 -9.52
CA SER A 80 16.80 7.33 -10.43
C SER A 80 16.81 7.87 -11.86
N ARG A 81 15.68 8.36 -12.39
CA ARG A 81 15.57 9.03 -13.70
C ARG A 81 15.49 10.56 -13.54
N GLY A 82 15.64 11.06 -12.32
CA GLY A 82 15.75 12.49 -12.02
C GLY A 82 14.46 13.16 -11.59
N VAL A 83 13.34 12.43 -11.44
CA VAL A 83 12.16 12.93 -10.74
C VAL A 83 12.55 13.32 -9.32
N GLN A 84 11.98 14.39 -8.78
CA GLN A 84 12.17 14.79 -7.39
C GLN A 84 10.86 14.64 -6.62
N ILE A 85 10.94 14.02 -5.44
CA ILE A 85 9.80 13.66 -4.60
C ILE A 85 10.05 14.21 -3.20
N HIS A 86 9.01 14.79 -2.58
CA HIS A 86 9.05 15.26 -1.20
C HIS A 86 8.64 14.13 -0.23
N SER A 87 9.38 13.91 0.84
CA SER A 87 8.98 13.00 1.94
C SER A 87 8.18 13.72 3.01
N ASP A 88 7.37 12.98 3.78
CA ASP A 88 6.64 13.52 4.92
C ASP A 88 7.57 13.72 6.13
N ILE A 89 8.51 12.80 6.32
CA ILE A 89 9.47 12.77 7.44
C ILE A 89 10.88 12.37 6.98
N ALA A 90 11.86 12.48 7.87
CA ALA A 90 13.14 11.78 7.75
C ALA A 90 13.07 10.42 8.48
N ILE A 91 13.90 9.46 8.08
CA ILE A 91 13.87 8.08 8.61
C ILE A 91 14.10 8.00 10.14
N LYS A 92 14.91 8.91 10.69
CA LYS A 92 15.16 9.04 12.14
C LYS A 92 13.89 9.28 12.96
N ASP A 93 12.85 9.87 12.35
CA ASP A 93 11.59 10.20 13.01
C ASP A 93 10.56 9.06 12.86
N ALA A 94 10.79 8.06 11.99
CA ALA A 94 9.80 7.06 11.61
C ALA A 94 9.37 6.14 12.76
N SER A 95 10.29 5.78 13.66
CA SER A 95 9.98 5.00 14.87
C SER A 95 8.94 5.69 15.77
N SER A 96 8.91 7.03 15.78
CA SER A 96 7.91 7.81 16.55
C SER A 96 6.50 7.82 15.93
N LYS A 97 6.33 7.32 14.70
CA LYS A 97 5.07 7.34 13.95
C LYS A 97 4.39 5.97 13.86
N GLY A 98 5.12 4.91 14.19
CA GLY A 98 4.65 3.53 14.17
C GLY A 98 3.68 3.17 15.32
N PRO A 99 3.27 1.90 15.45
CA PRO A 99 3.62 0.81 14.53
C PRO A 99 3.03 0.99 13.13
N PHE A 100 3.70 0.43 12.12
CA PHE A 100 3.21 0.35 10.75
C PHE A 100 2.87 -1.11 10.42
N ASP A 101 1.70 -1.35 9.83
CA ASP A 101 1.29 -2.69 9.41
C ASP A 101 2.16 -3.23 8.26
N VAL A 102 2.72 -2.36 7.43
CA VAL A 102 3.75 -2.69 6.42
C VAL A 102 4.90 -1.70 6.37
N ILE A 103 6.11 -2.20 6.08
CA ILE A 103 7.25 -1.41 5.57
C ILE A 103 7.48 -1.78 4.10
N VAL A 104 7.58 -0.76 3.23
CA VAL A 104 7.74 -0.90 1.78
C VAL A 104 9.10 -0.34 1.34
N LEU A 105 9.82 -1.13 0.54
CA LEU A 105 11.14 -0.84 0.00
C LEU A 105 11.06 -0.80 -1.55
N PRO A 106 11.00 0.39 -2.17
CA PRO A 106 11.14 0.55 -3.62
C PRO A 106 12.55 0.21 -4.09
N GLY A 107 12.71 -0.26 -5.33
CA GLY A 107 14.01 -0.58 -5.89
C GLY A 107 14.75 0.64 -6.46
N GLY A 108 15.44 0.42 -7.59
CA GLY A 108 16.46 1.33 -8.10
C GLY A 108 17.78 1.12 -7.35
N LEU A 109 18.90 0.99 -8.08
CA LEU A 109 20.17 0.55 -7.50
C LEU A 109 20.74 1.53 -6.46
N GLY A 110 20.54 2.83 -6.63
CA GLY A 110 20.98 3.85 -5.67
C GLY A 110 20.18 3.78 -4.36
N GLY A 111 18.85 3.73 -4.47
CA GLY A 111 17.97 3.62 -3.31
C GLY A 111 18.15 2.30 -2.55
N THR A 112 18.28 1.20 -3.29
CA THR A 112 18.60 -0.13 -2.74
C THR A 112 19.91 -0.09 -1.96
N LYS A 113 20.98 0.48 -2.53
CA LYS A 113 22.28 0.60 -1.85
C LYS A 113 22.14 1.38 -0.53
N ALA A 114 21.49 2.54 -0.57
CA ALA A 114 21.29 3.37 0.62
C ALA A 114 20.48 2.64 1.72
N MET A 115 19.47 1.84 1.33
CA MET A 115 18.71 1.01 2.28
C MET A 115 19.55 -0.15 2.87
N SER A 116 20.41 -0.79 2.07
CA SER A 116 21.35 -1.82 2.55
C SER A 116 22.40 -1.27 3.52
N GLU A 117 22.82 0.00 3.34
CA GLU A 117 23.85 0.65 4.16
C GLU A 117 23.28 1.38 5.40
N SER A 118 21.99 1.72 5.43
CA SER A 118 21.34 2.40 6.57
C SER A 118 21.11 1.44 7.75
N LYS A 119 21.63 1.83 8.92
CA LYS A 119 21.41 1.17 10.20
C LYS A 119 19.95 1.27 10.65
N GLU A 120 19.34 2.42 10.39
CA GLU A 120 17.96 2.78 10.75
C GLU A 120 16.95 1.91 9.99
N VAL A 121 17.16 1.68 8.69
CA VAL A 121 16.42 0.68 7.91
C VAL A 121 16.57 -0.70 8.54
N GLY A 122 17.81 -1.11 8.85
CA GLY A 122 18.09 -2.41 9.45
C GLY A 122 17.44 -2.62 10.83
N GLU A 123 17.26 -1.58 11.62
CA GLU A 123 16.58 -1.63 12.92
C GLU A 123 15.06 -1.70 12.76
N LEU A 124 14.48 -0.85 11.91
CA LEU A 124 13.04 -0.84 11.60
C LEU A 124 12.57 -2.18 11.00
N LEU A 125 13.36 -2.79 10.11
CA LEU A 125 13.01 -4.10 9.52
C LEU A 125 13.05 -5.23 10.55
N LYS A 126 13.99 -5.21 11.51
CA LYS A 126 14.08 -6.22 12.57
C LYS A 126 12.93 -6.09 13.58
N GLU A 127 12.52 -4.87 13.90
CA GLU A 127 11.30 -4.60 14.68
C GLU A 127 10.06 -5.14 13.94
N GLN A 128 9.93 -4.83 12.65
CA GLN A 128 8.79 -5.25 11.81
C GLN A 128 8.67 -6.78 11.70
N GLU A 129 9.79 -7.47 11.44
CA GLU A 129 9.86 -8.93 11.35
C GLU A 129 9.56 -9.60 12.70
N SER A 130 10.23 -9.18 13.78
CA SER A 130 9.99 -9.74 15.13
C SER A 130 8.58 -9.44 15.66
N SER A 131 7.92 -8.39 15.16
CA SER A 131 6.49 -8.11 15.42
C SER A 131 5.52 -8.94 14.57
N GLY A 132 6.00 -9.72 13.59
CA GLY A 132 5.15 -10.43 12.63
C GLY A 132 4.30 -9.50 11.75
N ARG A 133 4.78 -8.28 11.47
CA ARG A 133 4.12 -7.30 10.58
C ARG A 133 4.70 -7.41 9.15
N LEU A 134 4.05 -6.83 8.15
CA LEU A 134 4.41 -7.05 6.74
C LEU A 134 5.72 -6.34 6.36
N ILE A 135 6.51 -6.98 5.51
CA ILE A 135 7.68 -6.38 4.83
C ILE A 135 7.53 -6.60 3.33
N ALA A 136 7.70 -5.54 2.55
CA ALA A 136 7.42 -5.54 1.11
C ALA A 136 8.59 -4.95 0.32
N ALA A 137 9.23 -5.71 -0.59
CA ALA A 137 10.41 -5.24 -1.34
C ALA A 137 10.32 -5.55 -2.84
N ILE A 138 10.51 -4.55 -3.69
CA ILE A 138 10.40 -4.68 -5.16
C ILE A 138 11.75 -4.49 -5.86
N CYS A 139 11.92 -5.14 -7.02
CA CYS A 139 13.02 -4.93 -7.94
C CYS A 139 14.38 -5.30 -7.31
N ALA A 140 15.26 -4.33 -7.08
CA ALA A 140 16.55 -4.55 -6.44
C ALA A 140 16.47 -4.53 -4.89
N ALA A 141 15.39 -3.99 -4.31
CA ALA A 141 15.25 -3.79 -2.87
C ALA A 141 15.35 -5.05 -1.99
N PRO A 142 15.04 -6.28 -2.44
CA PRO A 142 15.31 -7.49 -1.66
C PRO A 142 16.79 -7.66 -1.23
N LEU A 143 17.74 -6.99 -1.89
CA LEU A 143 19.14 -6.96 -1.43
C LEU A 143 19.32 -6.26 -0.06
N ALA A 144 18.46 -5.29 0.27
CA ALA A 144 18.46 -4.67 1.60
C ALA A 144 17.92 -5.64 2.67
N LEU A 145 16.98 -6.52 2.30
CA LEU A 145 16.54 -7.60 3.18
C LEU A 145 17.70 -8.58 3.46
N LYS A 146 18.46 -8.97 2.43
CA LYS A 146 19.67 -9.78 2.60
C LYS A 146 20.72 -9.08 3.48
N ALA A 147 21.03 -7.82 3.20
CA ALA A 147 22.02 -7.03 3.96
C ALA A 147 21.68 -6.95 5.46
N HIS A 148 20.40 -6.80 5.80
CA HIS A 148 19.95 -6.72 7.19
C HIS A 148 19.62 -8.08 7.83
N GLY A 149 19.70 -9.17 7.07
CA GLY A 149 19.47 -10.55 7.53
C GLY A 149 18.00 -10.94 7.70
N ILE A 150 17.09 -10.27 7.00
CA ILE A 150 15.63 -10.35 7.13
C ILE A 150 15.06 -11.49 6.29
N ALA A 151 13.98 -12.14 6.77
CA ALA A 151 13.16 -13.11 6.04
C ALA A 151 13.92 -14.35 5.53
N LYS A 152 14.98 -14.78 6.25
CA LYS A 152 15.82 -15.92 5.87
C LYS A 152 14.99 -17.20 5.62
N GLY A 153 15.35 -17.95 4.59
CA GLY A 153 14.68 -19.19 4.18
C GLY A 153 13.37 -19.02 3.39
N LYS A 154 12.76 -17.82 3.37
CA LYS A 154 11.48 -17.57 2.69
C LYS A 154 11.62 -17.54 1.17
N ASN A 155 10.48 -17.75 0.51
CA ASN A 155 10.32 -17.63 -0.93
C ASN A 155 10.25 -16.14 -1.33
N LEU A 156 11.01 -15.75 -2.36
CA LEU A 156 11.03 -14.36 -2.86
C LEU A 156 11.30 -14.27 -4.36
N THR A 157 11.15 -13.06 -4.92
CA THR A 157 11.62 -12.72 -6.27
C THR A 157 12.32 -11.36 -6.27
N SER A 158 12.89 -10.97 -7.42
CA SER A 158 13.58 -9.69 -7.62
C SER A 158 13.62 -9.29 -9.10
N TYR A 159 14.24 -8.15 -9.35
CA TYR A 159 14.75 -7.81 -10.68
C TYR A 159 15.79 -8.84 -11.14
N PRO A 160 15.79 -9.30 -12.40
CA PRO A 160 16.62 -10.44 -12.81
C PRO A 160 18.13 -10.28 -12.59
N SER A 161 18.68 -9.07 -12.63
CA SER A 161 20.14 -8.86 -12.48
C SER A 161 20.67 -9.21 -11.09
N VAL A 162 19.89 -8.95 -10.03
CA VAL A 162 20.30 -9.18 -8.62
C VAL A 162 20.00 -10.60 -8.13
N LYS A 163 19.43 -11.46 -8.99
CA LYS A 163 19.07 -12.86 -8.65
C LYS A 163 20.26 -13.67 -8.13
N LYS A 164 21.47 -13.44 -8.67
CA LYS A 164 22.70 -14.11 -8.21
C LYS A 164 23.09 -13.62 -6.82
N ASP A 165 23.12 -12.32 -6.64
CA ASP A 165 23.55 -11.66 -5.40
C ASP A 165 22.62 -11.98 -4.21
N LEU A 166 21.35 -12.31 -4.49
CA LEU A 166 20.38 -12.83 -3.51
C LEU A 166 20.56 -14.31 -3.17
N LEU A 167 21.00 -15.13 -4.13
CA LEU A 167 21.14 -16.59 -3.97
C LEU A 167 22.50 -17.03 -3.45
N ASP A 168 23.52 -16.16 -3.53
CA ASP A 168 24.77 -16.29 -2.81
C ASP A 168 24.56 -16.17 -1.28
N GLY A 169 25.53 -16.59 -0.47
CA GLY A 169 25.52 -16.42 0.98
C GLY A 169 24.81 -17.53 1.77
N SER A 170 24.29 -17.17 2.95
CA SER A 170 23.80 -18.13 3.97
C SER A 170 22.30 -18.04 4.25
N GLU A 171 21.62 -17.09 3.62
CA GLU A 171 20.25 -16.67 3.97
C GLU A 171 19.17 -17.64 3.47
N GLY A 172 19.51 -18.57 2.58
CA GLY A 172 18.65 -19.69 2.17
C GLY A 172 17.39 -19.29 1.38
N TYR A 173 17.34 -18.10 0.79
CA TYR A 173 16.17 -17.61 0.06
C TYR A 173 15.76 -18.51 -1.12
N GLN A 174 14.46 -18.78 -1.24
CA GLN A 174 13.91 -19.66 -2.29
C GLN A 174 13.37 -18.84 -3.46
N TYR A 175 14.24 -18.55 -4.43
CA TYR A 175 13.92 -17.67 -5.55
C TYR A 175 12.81 -18.22 -6.47
N LYS A 176 11.81 -17.39 -6.81
CA LYS A 176 10.77 -17.65 -7.81
C LYS A 176 10.77 -16.59 -8.91
N GLU A 177 10.13 -16.91 -10.03
CA GLU A 177 10.15 -16.07 -11.24
C GLU A 177 8.82 -15.32 -11.49
N ASP A 178 7.81 -15.59 -10.66
CA ASP A 178 6.50 -14.95 -10.62
C ASP A 178 6.59 -13.43 -10.47
N LYS A 179 5.60 -12.69 -11.00
CA LYS A 179 5.53 -11.22 -10.91
C LYS A 179 5.63 -10.71 -9.46
N VAL A 180 4.92 -11.40 -8.56
CA VAL A 180 4.82 -11.11 -7.13
C VAL A 180 4.89 -12.44 -6.39
N VAL A 181 5.68 -12.49 -5.32
CA VAL A 181 5.79 -13.64 -4.41
C VAL A 181 5.32 -13.21 -3.03
N VAL A 182 4.44 -14.01 -2.43
CA VAL A 182 3.90 -13.78 -1.09
C VAL A 182 4.24 -14.99 -0.22
N ASP A 183 5.10 -14.79 0.78
CA ASP A 183 5.50 -15.79 1.76
C ASP A 183 5.12 -15.27 3.17
N ASP A 184 3.85 -15.50 3.53
CA ASP A 184 3.24 -15.09 4.80
C ASP A 184 3.40 -13.57 5.10
N LYS A 185 4.44 -13.11 5.81
CA LYS A 185 4.71 -11.68 6.08
C LYS A 185 5.65 -11.01 5.07
N LEU A 186 6.27 -11.75 4.17
CA LEU A 186 7.10 -11.21 3.10
C LEU A 186 6.29 -11.08 1.80
N ILE A 187 6.37 -9.91 1.15
CA ILE A 187 5.89 -9.71 -0.21
C ILE A 187 7.05 -9.18 -1.06
N THR A 188 7.32 -9.79 -2.22
CA THR A 188 8.35 -9.30 -3.15
C THR A 188 7.87 -9.26 -4.59
N SER A 189 8.47 -8.40 -5.41
CA SER A 189 8.06 -8.19 -6.82
C SER A 189 9.26 -7.82 -7.71
N ARG A 190 9.11 -7.91 -9.04
CA ARG A 190 10.25 -7.96 -9.97
C ARG A 190 10.74 -6.63 -10.54
N GLY A 191 9.92 -5.60 -10.70
CA GLY A 191 10.36 -4.33 -11.31
C GLY A 191 9.21 -3.35 -11.60
N PRO A 192 9.45 -2.27 -12.36
CA PRO A 192 8.43 -1.25 -12.60
C PRO A 192 7.19 -1.81 -13.32
N GLY A 193 7.39 -2.75 -14.26
CA GLY A 193 6.30 -3.46 -14.95
C GLY A 193 5.49 -4.44 -14.09
N THR A 194 5.82 -4.59 -12.81
CA THR A 194 5.06 -5.38 -11.82
C THR A 194 4.69 -4.57 -10.57
N ALA A 195 4.86 -3.24 -10.61
CA ALA A 195 4.59 -2.37 -9.46
C ALA A 195 3.09 -2.26 -9.13
N PHE A 196 2.21 -2.31 -10.14
CA PHE A 196 0.76 -2.38 -9.91
C PHE A 196 0.35 -3.71 -9.26
N ASP A 197 0.84 -4.85 -9.77
CA ASP A 197 0.59 -6.17 -9.17
C ASP A 197 1.06 -6.21 -7.70
N PHE A 198 2.19 -5.56 -7.40
CA PHE A 198 2.76 -5.45 -6.06
C PHE A 198 1.91 -4.57 -5.12
N GLY A 199 1.52 -3.37 -5.56
CA GLY A 199 0.64 -2.49 -4.80
C GLY A 199 -0.72 -3.15 -4.49
N LEU A 200 -1.30 -3.84 -5.46
CA LEU A 200 -2.57 -4.54 -5.31
C LEU A 200 -2.46 -5.77 -4.39
N ALA A 201 -1.33 -6.50 -4.41
CA ALA A 201 -1.05 -7.55 -3.43
C ALA A 201 -0.98 -7.01 -1.99
N LEU A 202 -0.42 -5.81 -1.80
CA LEU A 202 -0.38 -5.14 -0.50
C LEU A 202 -1.78 -4.74 -0.02
N VAL A 203 -2.61 -4.14 -0.89
CA VAL A 203 -4.01 -3.82 -0.58
C VAL A 203 -4.83 -5.08 -0.27
N GLU A 204 -4.62 -6.19 -1.00
CA GLU A 204 -5.29 -7.47 -0.72
C GLU A 204 -4.90 -8.04 0.65
N LYS A 205 -3.66 -7.81 1.13
CA LYS A 205 -3.20 -8.27 2.45
C LYS A 205 -3.52 -7.33 3.61
N LEU A 206 -3.61 -6.02 3.38
CA LEU A 206 -3.89 -5.02 4.42
C LEU A 206 -5.39 -4.74 4.60
N VAL A 207 -6.16 -4.73 3.50
CA VAL A 207 -7.57 -4.27 3.50
C VAL A 207 -8.52 -5.35 2.96
N GLY A 208 -8.06 -6.18 2.02
CA GLY A 208 -8.77 -7.36 1.55
C GLY A 208 -9.04 -7.38 0.04
N LYS A 209 -9.31 -8.59 -0.47
CA LYS A 209 -9.39 -8.89 -1.92
C LYS A 209 -10.40 -8.04 -2.68
N GLU A 210 -11.58 -7.79 -2.12
CA GLU A 210 -12.60 -6.99 -2.82
C GLU A 210 -12.20 -5.51 -2.93
N LYS A 211 -11.47 -4.96 -1.95
CA LYS A 211 -10.90 -3.61 -2.07
C LYS A 211 -9.77 -3.55 -3.08
N ALA A 212 -8.92 -4.59 -3.16
CA ALA A 212 -7.89 -4.67 -4.21
C ALA A 212 -8.52 -4.68 -5.61
N LYS A 213 -9.58 -5.47 -5.84
CA LYS A 213 -10.35 -5.43 -7.10
C LYS A 213 -10.98 -4.07 -7.38
N GLU A 214 -11.58 -3.42 -6.38
CA GLU A 214 -12.17 -2.08 -6.52
C GLU A 214 -11.13 -1.07 -7.01
N VAL A 215 -9.95 -1.07 -6.38
CA VAL A 215 -8.82 -0.20 -6.74
C VAL A 215 -8.28 -0.54 -8.12
N ALA A 216 -8.09 -1.83 -8.44
CA ALA A 216 -7.62 -2.28 -9.76
C ALA A 216 -8.55 -1.82 -10.89
N ASN A 217 -9.85 -2.05 -10.75
CA ASN A 217 -10.87 -1.59 -11.70
C ASN A 217 -10.87 -0.05 -11.82
N GLY A 218 -10.74 0.68 -10.71
CA GLY A 218 -10.64 2.13 -10.70
C GLY A 218 -9.38 2.71 -11.34
N MET A 219 -8.35 1.89 -11.58
CA MET A 219 -7.12 2.23 -12.31
C MET A 219 -7.04 1.61 -13.71
N LEU A 220 -8.07 0.88 -14.14
CA LEU A 220 -8.10 0.10 -15.39
C LEU A 220 -6.99 -1.00 -15.46
N VAL A 221 -6.63 -1.57 -14.31
CA VAL A 221 -5.65 -2.65 -14.16
C VAL A 221 -6.36 -4.00 -13.94
N SER A 222 -5.90 -5.06 -14.59
CA SER A 222 -6.39 -6.43 -14.37
C SER A 222 -5.84 -7.03 -13.07
N TRP A 223 -6.71 -7.56 -12.21
CA TRP A 223 -6.39 -8.19 -10.92
C TRP A 223 -7.39 -9.31 -10.55
#